data_AF-A0AAD9H430-F1
#
_entry.id   AF-A0AAD9H430-F1
#
_cell.length_a   1.000
_cell.length_b   1.000
_cell.length_c   1.000
_cell.angle_alpha   90.00
_cell.angle_beta   90.00
_cell.angle_gamma   90.00
#
_symmetry.space_group_name_H-M   'P 1'
#
loop_
_entity.id
_entity.type
_entity.pdbx_description
1 polymer ?
#
loop_
_entity_poly.entity_id
_entity_poly.type
_entity_poly.pdbx_seq_one_letter_code
_entity_poly.pdbx_strand_id
1 'polypeptide(L)'
;MSTEHTKAKDAKRHSRSSQGMPSTARPEPLCRRCSTIPFTADARETEADGRKIKTRRGHELWLLGPGTRVQRRQCPFCKVVTRAFGILYQTDAARRAKLISTEESVEVHEFSVTGPGGRRGLTIDVATLQSWICQVDIKPLSIKDAPYAYLKPVIERVFDIQRLSGWISVCSASHGGNCSVIAQDFPTAFPGLSVLRLIDVQEECLVELRTVPQYVALSYVWGEVPSFRLSTANRSLMLRPGGIKAAWYALPRTITDAFELVRKLGARYLWIDALCLVQNDPSDLERGVNVMDQIYELSWLTIVAACGHNADAGLPGIGEGSRAEISTAFPIVEGVSMGIYVPLDRLLKCSVYSTRAWT
;
A
#
# COMPACT_ATOMS: atom_id res chain seq x y z
N MET A 1 -9.70 71.61 -8.83
CA MET A 1 -9.66 70.88 -7.56
C MET A 1 -9.98 69.42 -7.85
N SER A 2 -9.07 68.52 -7.45
CA SER A 2 -9.36 67.12 -7.10
C SER A 2 -9.70 66.20 -8.27
N THR A 3 -8.76 65.46 -8.89
CA THR A 3 -7.93 64.32 -8.43
C THR A 3 -8.34 63.08 -9.23
N GLU A 4 -7.38 62.62 -10.04
CA GLU A 4 -7.29 61.27 -10.60
C GLU A 4 -7.49 60.21 -9.51
N HIS A 5 -8.12 59.07 -9.85
CA HIS A 5 -7.68 57.73 -9.43
C HIS A 5 -8.49 56.64 -10.14
N THR A 6 -8.01 56.27 -11.32
CA THR A 6 -8.38 55.03 -12.02
C THR A 6 -7.69 53.87 -11.31
N LYS A 7 -8.43 53.11 -10.49
CA LYS A 7 -7.92 51.85 -9.90
C LYS A 7 -8.02 50.73 -10.93
N ALA A 8 -6.86 50.36 -11.48
CA ALA A 8 -6.63 49.09 -12.14
C ALA A 8 -6.96 47.93 -11.18
N LYS A 9 -7.74 46.94 -11.65
CA LYS A 9 -7.91 45.66 -10.96
C LYS A 9 -6.98 44.64 -11.63
N ASP A 10 -5.95 44.26 -10.88
CA ASP A 10 -5.00 43.20 -11.20
C ASP A 10 -5.69 41.86 -11.44
N ALA A 11 -5.67 41.40 -12.69
CA ALA A 11 -5.92 40.02 -13.04
C ALA A 11 -4.65 39.20 -12.73
N LYS A 12 -4.57 38.63 -11.52
CA LYS A 12 -3.54 37.63 -11.17
C LYS A 12 -3.76 36.37 -12.02
N ARG A 13 -3.03 36.32 -13.14
CA ARG A 13 -2.83 35.17 -14.00
C ARG A 13 -2.02 34.13 -13.22
N HIS A 14 -2.68 33.22 -12.51
CA HIS A 14 -2.03 32.07 -11.90
C HIS A 14 -1.50 31.17 -13.02
N SER A 15 -0.19 31.24 -13.25
CA SER A 15 0.57 30.29 -14.05
C SER A 15 0.43 28.91 -13.41
N ARG A 16 -0.37 28.05 -14.04
CA ARG A 16 -0.34 26.61 -13.80
C ARG A 16 1.07 26.14 -14.17
N SER A 17 1.88 25.82 -13.17
CA SER A 17 3.08 25.00 -13.39
C SER A 17 2.62 23.59 -13.73
N SER A 18 2.47 23.34 -15.03
CA SER A 18 2.43 21.98 -15.56
C SER A 18 3.79 21.33 -15.28
N GLN A 19 3.91 20.61 -14.17
CA GLN A 19 4.97 19.61 -14.05
C GLN A 19 4.64 18.51 -15.05
N GLY A 20 5.32 18.59 -16.18
CA GLY A 20 5.20 17.68 -17.31
C GLY A 20 5.78 16.31 -17.03
N MET A 21 5.46 15.42 -17.97
CA MET A 21 6.05 14.11 -18.26
C MET A 21 7.46 13.88 -17.68
N PRO A 22 7.80 12.64 -17.26
CA PRO A 22 9.17 12.32 -16.87
C PRO A 22 10.10 12.63 -18.05
N SER A 23 10.97 13.61 -17.87
CA SER A 23 11.94 13.99 -18.90
C SER A 23 12.78 12.78 -19.26
N THR A 24 12.97 12.56 -20.56
CA THR A 24 13.97 11.67 -21.15
C THR A 24 15.41 12.17 -20.92
N ALA A 25 15.68 12.71 -19.73
CA ALA A 25 17.01 13.12 -19.32
C ALA A 25 17.87 11.87 -19.15
N ARG A 26 19.03 11.84 -19.80
CA ARG A 26 20.02 10.78 -19.57
C ARG A 26 20.32 10.72 -18.07
N PRO A 27 20.30 9.53 -17.44
CA PRO A 27 20.63 9.41 -16.03
C PRO A 27 22.04 9.94 -15.76
N GLU A 28 22.24 10.57 -14.61
CA GLU A 28 23.57 11.00 -14.16
C GLU A 28 24.55 9.81 -14.17
N PRO A 29 25.84 10.03 -14.43
CA PRO A 29 26.81 8.94 -14.46
C PRO A 29 26.91 8.24 -13.10
N LEU A 30 27.06 6.91 -13.14
CA LEU A 30 27.32 6.11 -11.95
C LEU A 30 28.66 6.48 -11.30
N CYS A 31 28.75 6.39 -9.97
CA CYS A 31 30.04 6.51 -9.30
C CYS A 31 30.92 5.27 -9.57
N ARG A 32 32.25 5.41 -9.39
CA ARG A 32 33.24 4.33 -9.61
C ARG A 32 32.93 2.98 -8.95
N ARG A 33 32.11 2.93 -7.88
CA ARG A 33 31.71 1.68 -7.22
C ARG A 33 30.39 1.13 -7.73
N CYS A 34 29.47 1.98 -8.16
CA CYS A 34 28.22 1.51 -8.76
C CYS A 34 28.43 1.11 -10.22
N SER A 35 29.41 1.69 -10.92
CA SER A 35 29.77 1.34 -12.29
C SER A 35 30.30 -0.08 -12.44
N THR A 36 30.74 -0.73 -11.36
CA THR A 36 31.19 -2.13 -11.37
C THR A 36 30.03 -3.12 -11.25
N ILE A 37 28.80 -2.64 -11.04
CA ILE A 37 27.61 -3.48 -10.96
C ILE A 37 27.08 -3.68 -12.39
N PRO A 38 26.99 -4.92 -12.86
CA PRO A 38 26.47 -5.23 -14.20
C PRO A 38 24.95 -5.07 -14.22
N PHE A 39 24.43 -3.88 -14.53
CA PHE A 39 22.99 -3.61 -14.53
C PHE A 39 22.24 -4.15 -15.77
N THR A 40 22.92 -4.39 -16.89
CA THR A 40 22.32 -4.82 -18.15
C THR A 40 22.35 -6.35 -18.32
N ALA A 41 21.43 -6.90 -19.11
CA ALA A 41 21.31 -8.35 -19.33
C ALA A 41 22.49 -8.95 -20.11
N ASP A 42 23.13 -8.16 -20.98
CA ASP A 42 24.29 -8.57 -21.79
C ASP A 42 25.59 -8.66 -20.99
N ALA A 43 25.60 -8.19 -19.74
CA ALA A 43 26.77 -8.23 -18.87
C ALA A 43 27.02 -9.62 -18.24
N ARG A 44 26.48 -10.70 -18.82
CA ARG A 44 26.53 -12.04 -18.26
C ARG A 44 27.92 -12.65 -18.20
N GLU A 45 28.91 -12.18 -18.98
CA GLU A 45 30.24 -12.83 -19.03
C GLU A 45 31.41 -11.88 -19.31
N THR A 46 31.30 -10.59 -19.03
CA THR A 46 32.51 -9.75 -18.97
C THR A 46 33.03 -9.77 -17.56
N GLU A 47 34.21 -10.36 -17.35
CA GLU A 47 35.00 -10.25 -16.12
C GLU A 47 34.93 -8.80 -15.62
N ALA A 48 34.06 -8.56 -14.64
CA ALA A 48 33.86 -7.23 -14.09
C ALA A 48 35.15 -6.87 -13.38
N ASP A 49 35.96 -6.05 -14.05
CA ASP A 49 37.26 -5.59 -13.60
C ASP A 49 37.17 -5.05 -12.15
N GLY A 50 37.58 -5.92 -11.22
CA GLY A 50 37.73 -5.65 -9.80
C GLY A 50 36.44 -5.49 -8.96
N ARG A 51 36.26 -6.42 -8.01
CA ARG A 51 35.57 -6.28 -6.69
C ARG A 51 34.22 -6.98 -6.50
N LYS A 52 33.93 -8.10 -7.20
CA LYS A 52 32.96 -9.08 -6.67
C LYS A 52 33.65 -9.83 -5.53
N ILE A 53 33.12 -9.76 -4.31
CA ILE A 53 33.69 -10.45 -3.15
C ILE A 53 32.89 -11.73 -2.90
N LYS A 54 33.59 -12.87 -2.78
CA LYS A 54 33.00 -14.13 -2.35
C LYS A 54 32.95 -14.18 -0.83
N THR A 55 31.76 -14.31 -0.27
CA THR A 55 31.57 -14.51 1.18
C THR A 55 31.97 -15.93 1.59
N ARG A 56 32.21 -16.16 2.89
CA ARG A 56 32.46 -17.50 3.45
C ARG A 56 31.34 -18.52 3.17
N ARG A 57 30.13 -18.05 2.86
CA ARG A 57 28.95 -18.87 2.51
C ARG A 57 28.78 -19.06 0.99
N GLY A 58 29.74 -18.61 0.18
CA GLY A 58 29.71 -18.76 -1.28
C GLY A 58 28.87 -17.73 -2.04
N HIS A 59 28.19 -16.80 -1.35
CA HIS A 59 27.47 -15.71 -2.01
C HIS A 59 28.44 -14.66 -2.55
N GLU A 60 28.12 -14.12 -3.72
CA GLU A 60 28.88 -13.04 -4.36
C GLU A 60 28.20 -11.69 -4.10
N LEU A 61 29.00 -10.66 -3.73
CA LEU A 61 28.49 -9.32 -3.42
C LEU A 61 29.40 -8.18 -3.93
N TRP A 62 28.82 -6.99 -4.04
CA TRP A 62 29.53 -5.73 -4.31
C TRP A 62 29.51 -4.82 -3.07
N LEU A 63 30.68 -4.28 -2.69
CA LEU A 63 30.80 -3.33 -1.57
C LEU A 63 30.79 -1.87 -2.05
N LEU A 64 29.76 -1.12 -1.70
CA LEU A 64 29.67 0.32 -2.01
C LEU A 64 30.47 1.20 -1.03
N GLY A 65 30.90 0.64 0.10
CA GLY A 65 31.64 1.33 1.16
C GLY A 65 30.72 1.95 2.22
N PRO A 66 31.25 2.78 3.12
CA PRO A 66 30.50 3.29 4.27
C PRO A 66 29.20 4.00 3.88
N GLY A 67 28.14 3.83 4.68
CA GLY A 67 26.83 4.45 4.45
C GLY A 67 26.90 5.97 4.24
N THR A 68 27.75 6.65 5.01
CA THR A 68 28.02 8.10 4.91
C THR A 68 28.49 8.54 3.52
N ARG A 69 29.26 7.68 2.84
CA ARG A 69 29.75 7.94 1.48
C ARG A 69 28.64 7.73 0.46
N VAL A 70 27.80 6.72 0.62
CA VAL A 70 26.68 6.43 -0.29
C VAL A 70 25.69 7.60 -0.30
N GLN A 71 25.37 8.15 0.86
CA GLN A 71 24.40 9.25 1.02
C GLN A 71 24.83 10.56 0.34
N ARG A 72 26.13 10.88 0.34
CA ARG A 72 26.65 12.15 -0.22
C ARG A 72 26.80 12.15 -1.74
N ARG A 73 26.51 11.03 -2.42
CA ARG A 73 26.74 10.88 -3.86
C ARG A 73 25.48 11.21 -4.64
N GLN A 74 25.66 11.93 -5.75
CA GLN A 74 24.58 12.16 -6.71
C GLN A 74 24.29 10.94 -7.61
N CYS A 75 25.15 9.92 -7.58
CA CYS A 75 24.99 8.65 -8.30
C CYS A 75 23.54 8.09 -8.23
N PRO A 76 22.88 7.82 -9.36
CA PRO A 76 21.49 7.35 -9.39
C PRO A 76 21.26 6.10 -8.53
N PHE A 77 22.14 5.10 -8.60
CA PHE A 77 22.01 3.91 -7.78
C PHE A 77 22.19 4.22 -6.28
N CYS A 78 23.16 5.05 -5.90
CA CYS A 78 23.33 5.48 -4.51
C CYS A 78 22.09 6.22 -3.97
N LYS A 79 21.42 7.02 -4.81
CA LYS A 79 20.15 7.69 -4.46
C LYS A 79 19.06 6.67 -4.18
N VAL A 80 18.92 5.61 -5.00
CA VAL A 80 17.98 4.51 -4.77
C VAL A 80 18.28 3.77 -3.47
N VAL A 81 19.55 3.40 -3.25
CA VAL A 81 20.00 2.77 -2.00
C VAL A 81 19.60 3.62 -0.80
N THR A 82 19.97 4.90 -0.81
CA THR A 82 19.65 5.86 0.28
C THR A 82 18.15 5.98 0.50
N ARG A 83 17.35 5.99 -0.58
CA ARG A 83 15.89 6.06 -0.49
C ARG A 83 15.30 4.80 0.12
N ALA A 84 15.81 3.62 -0.25
CA ALA A 84 15.36 2.35 0.33
C ALA A 84 15.62 2.32 1.83
N PHE A 85 16.81 2.73 2.27
CA PHE A 85 17.11 2.91 3.69
C PHE A 85 16.13 3.86 4.37
N GLY A 86 15.86 5.01 3.76
CA GLY A 86 14.90 5.96 4.30
C GLY A 86 13.51 5.36 4.54
N ILE A 87 13.04 4.49 3.63
CA ILE A 87 11.74 3.80 3.76
C ILE A 87 11.77 2.74 4.86
N LEU A 88 12.85 1.96 4.95
CA LEU A 88 12.97 0.83 5.87
C LEU A 88 13.11 1.24 7.35
N TYR A 89 13.47 2.50 7.63
CA TYR A 89 13.64 3.08 8.97
C TYR A 89 12.79 4.34 9.17
N GLN A 90 11.61 4.42 8.52
CA GLN A 90 10.69 5.56 8.70
C GLN A 90 10.16 5.74 10.13
N THR A 91 10.23 4.71 10.97
CA THR A 91 9.73 4.76 12.35
C THR A 91 10.82 4.71 13.43
N ASP A 92 12.06 4.41 13.07
CA ASP A 92 13.17 4.30 14.01
C ASP A 92 14.21 5.39 13.74
N ALA A 93 14.05 6.54 14.40
CA ALA A 93 14.94 7.69 14.24
C ALA A 93 16.39 7.38 14.65
N ALA A 94 16.59 6.50 15.64
CA ALA A 94 17.92 6.09 16.10
C ALA A 94 18.62 5.20 15.05
N ARG A 95 17.92 4.23 14.46
CA ARG A 95 18.46 3.41 13.34
C ARG A 95 18.60 4.21 12.05
N ARG A 96 17.71 5.16 11.78
CA ARG A 96 17.87 6.11 10.66
C ARG A 96 19.15 6.93 10.81
N ALA A 97 19.46 7.40 12.02
CA ALA A 97 20.70 8.09 12.33
C ALA A 97 21.93 7.16 12.28
N LYS A 98 21.76 5.87 12.56
CA LYS A 98 22.85 4.88 12.56
C LYS A 98 23.47 4.69 11.17
N LEU A 99 22.69 4.56 10.09
CA LEU A 99 23.26 4.52 8.72
C LEU A 99 23.99 5.82 8.34
N ILE A 100 23.48 6.96 8.84
CA ILE A 100 24.05 8.29 8.64
C ILE A 100 25.40 8.45 9.35
N SER A 101 25.75 7.54 10.27
CA SER A 101 27.02 7.52 11.01
C SER A 101 27.81 6.21 10.91
N THR A 102 27.31 5.16 10.25
CA THR A 102 28.01 3.87 10.19
C THR A 102 29.25 3.96 9.29
N GLU A 103 30.40 3.62 9.87
CA GLU A 103 31.63 3.22 9.16
C GLU A 103 31.43 1.89 8.38
N GLU A 104 30.36 1.14 8.68
CA GLU A 104 30.05 -0.15 8.06
C GLU A 104 29.72 -0.01 6.56
N SER A 105 30.22 -0.95 5.77
CA SER A 105 30.05 -0.95 4.33
C SER A 105 28.67 -1.43 3.91
N VAL A 106 28.10 -0.78 2.90
CA VAL A 106 26.88 -1.26 2.23
C VAL A 106 27.21 -2.41 1.29
N GLU A 107 26.59 -3.55 1.51
CA GLU A 107 26.74 -4.77 0.73
C GLU A 107 25.56 -4.92 -0.24
N VAL A 108 25.85 -5.23 -1.49
CA VAL A 108 24.83 -5.44 -2.52
C VAL A 108 25.00 -6.85 -3.06
N HIS A 109 23.97 -7.66 -2.93
CA HIS A 109 23.89 -9.03 -3.42
C HIS A 109 23.12 -9.08 -4.73
N GLU A 110 23.58 -9.94 -5.63
CA GLU A 110 22.79 -10.32 -6.79
C GLU A 110 21.71 -11.32 -6.37
N PHE A 111 20.48 -11.12 -6.85
CA PHE A 111 19.41 -12.08 -6.61
C PHE A 111 18.56 -12.28 -7.87
N SER A 112 18.42 -13.51 -8.34
CA SER A 112 17.51 -13.84 -9.44
C SER A 112 16.27 -14.52 -8.86
N VAL A 113 15.10 -13.94 -9.11
CA VAL A 113 13.82 -14.61 -8.83
C VAL A 113 13.40 -15.30 -10.11
N THR A 114 13.42 -16.63 -10.11
CA THR A 114 12.80 -17.44 -11.16
C THR A 114 11.27 -17.37 -11.02
N GLY A 115 10.66 -16.41 -11.71
CA GLY A 115 9.21 -16.35 -11.99
C GLY A 115 8.96 -16.17 -13.49
N PRO A 116 7.70 -16.05 -13.96
CA PRO A 116 7.38 -15.78 -15.35
C PRO A 116 8.11 -14.51 -15.83
N GLY A 117 9.05 -14.68 -16.76
CA GLY A 117 9.93 -13.61 -17.26
C GLY A 117 11.40 -13.71 -16.84
N GLY A 118 11.79 -14.59 -15.91
CA GLY A 118 13.20 -14.94 -15.62
C GLY A 118 14.14 -13.78 -15.28
N ARG A 119 13.64 -12.76 -14.54
CA ARG A 119 14.31 -11.45 -14.42
C ARG A 119 15.24 -11.36 -13.21
N ARG A 120 16.24 -10.50 -13.34
CA ARG A 120 17.31 -10.25 -12.35
C ARG A 120 16.89 -9.13 -11.40
N GLY A 121 17.26 -9.23 -10.12
CA GLY A 121 17.09 -8.19 -9.10
C GLY A 121 18.35 -8.04 -8.26
N LEU A 122 18.41 -7.02 -7.41
CA LEU A 122 19.48 -6.85 -6.43
C LEU A 122 18.89 -6.89 -5.02
N THR A 123 19.70 -7.27 -4.04
CA THR A 123 19.34 -7.24 -2.62
C THR A 123 20.40 -6.42 -1.92
N ILE A 124 20.03 -5.56 -0.96
CA ILE A 124 21.00 -4.72 -0.23
C ILE A 124 20.99 -5.12 1.23
N ASP A 125 22.16 -5.50 1.73
CA ASP A 125 22.38 -5.78 3.14
C ASP A 125 23.29 -4.69 3.73
N VAL A 126 22.94 -4.23 4.93
CA VAL A 126 23.83 -3.43 5.77
C VAL A 126 23.78 -4.03 7.16
N ALA A 127 24.90 -4.64 7.55
CA ALA A 127 25.26 -5.00 8.92
C ALA A 127 24.08 -5.43 9.81
N THR A 128 23.64 -6.68 9.60
CA THR A 128 22.54 -7.42 10.28
C THR A 128 21.12 -7.22 9.74
N LEU A 129 20.93 -6.50 8.63
CA LEU A 129 19.60 -6.18 8.11
C LEU A 129 19.47 -6.54 6.62
N GLN A 130 18.91 -7.72 6.35
CA GLN A 130 18.51 -8.12 5.00
C GLN A 130 17.41 -7.19 4.47
N SER A 131 17.68 -6.45 3.39
CA SER A 131 16.66 -5.68 2.68
C SER A 131 16.72 -5.92 1.18
N TRP A 132 15.57 -5.87 0.51
CA TRP A 132 15.45 -6.24 -0.91
C TRP A 132 15.35 -4.97 -1.77
N ILE A 133 16.24 -4.77 -2.77
CA ILE A 133 16.11 -3.67 -3.76
C ILE A 133 15.97 -4.27 -5.15
N CYS A 134 14.75 -4.66 -5.49
CA CYS A 134 14.48 -5.32 -6.76
C CYS A 134 14.66 -4.37 -7.96
N GLN A 135 15.19 -4.89 -9.07
CA GLN A 135 15.10 -4.22 -10.35
C GLN A 135 13.62 -4.05 -10.73
N VAL A 136 13.27 -2.89 -11.29
CA VAL A 136 11.91 -2.60 -11.73
C VAL A 136 11.96 -2.34 -13.21
N ASP A 137 11.39 -3.26 -13.98
CA ASP A 137 11.28 -3.04 -15.41
C ASP A 137 10.39 -1.84 -15.73
N ILE A 138 10.88 -1.07 -16.69
CA ILE A 138 10.26 0.12 -17.26
C ILE A 138 9.03 -0.26 -18.13
N LYS A 139 8.81 -1.55 -18.41
CA LYS A 139 7.66 -1.98 -19.21
C LYS A 139 6.46 -2.28 -18.30
N PRO A 140 5.33 -1.56 -18.44
CA PRO A 140 4.10 -1.90 -17.72
C PRO A 140 3.66 -3.30 -18.15
N LEU A 141 3.77 -4.26 -17.23
CA LEU A 141 3.28 -5.60 -17.49
C LEU A 141 1.75 -5.59 -17.37
N SER A 142 1.09 -6.10 -18.42
CA SER A 142 -0.29 -6.53 -18.31
C SER A 142 -0.40 -7.58 -17.21
N ILE A 143 -1.50 -7.56 -16.45
CA ILE A 143 -1.81 -8.59 -15.43
C ILE A 143 -1.76 -10.01 -16.01
N LYS A 144 -2.01 -10.14 -17.32
CA LYS A 144 -1.93 -11.42 -18.05
C LYS A 144 -0.50 -11.95 -18.20
N ASP A 145 0.50 -11.07 -18.25
CA ASP A 145 1.89 -11.42 -18.57
C ASP A 145 2.76 -11.63 -17.33
N ALA A 146 2.32 -11.14 -16.17
CA ALA A 146 3.04 -11.27 -14.90
C ALA A 146 2.05 -11.31 -13.71
N PRO A 147 1.54 -12.51 -13.33
CA PRO A 147 0.57 -12.65 -12.26
C PRO A 147 1.16 -12.40 -10.85
N TYR A 148 2.49 -12.42 -10.72
CA TYR A 148 3.20 -12.13 -9.47
C TYR A 148 3.66 -10.67 -9.45
N ALA A 149 3.37 -9.97 -8.35
CA ALA A 149 3.54 -8.53 -8.22
C ALA A 149 4.98 -8.06 -8.49
N TYR A 150 5.21 -7.49 -9.66
CA TYR A 150 6.34 -6.60 -9.89
C TYR A 150 5.90 -5.16 -9.56
N LEU A 151 6.79 -4.41 -8.92
CA LEU A 151 6.61 -2.97 -8.74
C LEU A 151 6.24 -2.35 -10.08
N LYS A 152 5.15 -1.58 -10.12
CA LYS A 152 4.93 -0.71 -11.26
C LYS A 152 6.04 0.32 -11.34
N PRO A 153 6.33 0.88 -12.52
CA PRO A 153 7.15 2.08 -12.61
C PRO A 153 6.43 3.32 -12.05
N VAL A 154 5.10 3.34 -12.11
CA VAL A 154 4.26 4.45 -11.66
C VAL A 154 3.02 3.92 -10.94
N ILE A 155 2.72 4.50 -9.77
CA ILE A 155 1.42 4.35 -9.10
C ILE A 155 0.56 5.54 -9.52
N GLU A 156 -0.55 5.26 -10.20
CA GLU A 156 -1.43 6.26 -10.77
C GLU A 156 -2.20 7.04 -9.69
N ARG A 157 -2.75 8.21 -10.05
CA ARG A 157 -3.57 9.03 -9.12
C ARG A 157 -4.84 8.32 -8.65
N VAL A 158 -5.44 7.52 -9.53
CA VAL A 158 -6.69 6.79 -9.27
C VAL A 158 -6.38 5.31 -9.05
N PHE A 159 -7.09 4.69 -8.12
CA PHE A 159 -6.99 3.26 -7.86
C PHE A 159 -7.57 2.44 -9.01
N ASP A 160 -6.79 1.46 -9.46
CA ASP A 160 -7.12 0.59 -10.58
C ASP A 160 -8.01 -0.58 -10.11
N ILE A 161 -9.33 -0.40 -10.21
CA ILE A 161 -10.31 -1.41 -9.80
C ILE A 161 -10.18 -2.69 -10.62
N GLN A 162 -9.89 -2.58 -11.92
CA GLN A 162 -9.76 -3.74 -12.81
C GLN A 162 -8.60 -4.64 -12.38
N ARG A 163 -7.53 -4.04 -11.86
CA ARG A 163 -6.42 -4.80 -11.27
C ARG A 163 -6.82 -5.56 -10.03
N LEU A 164 -7.57 -4.93 -9.13
CA LEU A 164 -8.05 -5.61 -7.94
C LEU A 164 -8.96 -6.80 -8.34
N SER A 165 -9.87 -6.61 -9.29
CA SER A 165 -10.69 -7.69 -9.85
C SER A 165 -9.83 -8.80 -10.49
N GLY A 166 -8.75 -8.44 -11.18
CA GLY A 166 -7.77 -9.38 -11.73
C GLY A 166 -7.08 -10.22 -10.65
N TRP A 167 -6.62 -9.59 -9.57
CA TRP A 167 -6.02 -10.31 -8.43
C TRP A 167 -6.99 -11.25 -7.74
N ILE A 168 -8.24 -10.82 -7.54
CA ILE A 168 -9.29 -11.67 -6.98
C ILE A 168 -9.53 -12.88 -7.90
N SER A 169 -9.62 -12.66 -9.21
CA SER A 169 -9.83 -13.73 -10.18
C SER A 169 -8.68 -14.75 -10.17
N VAL A 170 -7.43 -14.28 -10.09
CA VAL A 170 -6.25 -15.14 -9.95
C VAL A 170 -6.29 -15.94 -8.64
N CYS A 171 -6.69 -15.31 -7.54
CA CYS A 171 -6.85 -15.98 -6.24
C CYS A 171 -7.87 -17.12 -6.34
N SER A 172 -9.08 -16.84 -6.85
CA SER A 172 -10.13 -17.85 -7.00
C SER A 172 -9.73 -18.98 -7.94
N ALA A 173 -9.03 -18.68 -9.04
CA ALA A 173 -8.59 -19.69 -10.01
C ALA A 173 -7.41 -20.54 -9.51
N SER A 174 -6.49 -19.95 -8.75
CA SER A 174 -5.22 -20.60 -8.39
C SER A 174 -5.26 -21.28 -7.02
N HIS A 175 -6.10 -20.80 -6.10
CA HIS A 175 -6.17 -21.32 -4.73
C HIS A 175 -7.41 -22.19 -4.47
N GLY A 176 -8.33 -22.30 -5.44
CA GLY A 176 -9.49 -23.19 -5.37
C GLY A 176 -10.30 -23.01 -4.06
N GLY A 177 -10.53 -24.13 -3.36
CA GLY A 177 -11.28 -24.15 -2.10
C GLY A 177 -10.61 -23.46 -0.90
N ASN A 178 -9.30 -23.19 -0.95
CA ASN A 178 -8.57 -22.61 0.19
C ASN A 178 -8.86 -21.11 0.38
N CYS A 179 -9.29 -20.42 -0.67
CA CYS A 179 -9.66 -19.00 -0.62
C CYS A 179 -11.14 -18.78 -0.98
N SER A 180 -11.91 -19.86 -1.16
CA SER A 180 -13.35 -19.77 -1.36
C SER A 180 -14.02 -19.81 0.02
N VAL A 181 -14.95 -18.88 0.27
CA VAL A 181 -15.78 -18.95 1.48
C VAL A 181 -16.55 -20.27 1.44
N ILE A 182 -16.22 -21.18 2.35
CA ILE A 182 -16.93 -22.45 2.46
C ILE A 182 -18.36 -22.11 2.86
N ALA A 183 -19.34 -22.63 2.14
CA ALA A 183 -20.74 -22.47 2.50
C ALA A 183 -20.98 -23.11 3.88
N GLN A 184 -21.05 -22.28 4.91
CA GLN A 184 -21.34 -22.68 6.28
C GLN A 184 -22.75 -22.23 6.65
N ASP A 185 -23.44 -23.02 7.46
CA ASP A 185 -24.66 -22.56 8.11
C ASP A 185 -24.33 -21.42 9.08
N PHE A 186 -25.29 -20.50 9.26
CA PHE A 186 -25.06 -19.28 10.02
C PHE A 186 -24.61 -19.52 11.48
N PRO A 187 -25.21 -20.45 12.26
CA PRO A 187 -24.76 -20.74 13.62
C PRO A 187 -23.33 -21.28 13.70
N THR A 188 -22.90 -22.11 12.74
CA THR A 188 -21.52 -22.59 12.65
C THR A 188 -20.55 -21.46 12.26
N ALA A 189 -20.94 -20.64 11.30
CA ALA A 189 -20.11 -19.53 10.80
C ALA A 189 -19.88 -18.46 11.86
N PHE A 190 -20.90 -18.14 12.67
CA PHE A 190 -20.84 -17.08 13.68
C PHE A 190 -21.43 -17.54 15.02
N PRO A 191 -20.71 -18.37 15.80
CA PRO A 191 -21.20 -18.89 17.06
C PRO A 191 -21.57 -17.78 18.04
N GLY A 192 -22.81 -17.78 18.53
CA GLY A 192 -23.29 -16.78 19.50
C GLY A 192 -23.83 -15.48 18.89
N LEU A 193 -23.72 -15.27 17.57
CA LEU A 193 -24.48 -14.23 16.89
C LEU A 193 -25.90 -14.70 16.58
N SER A 194 -26.88 -13.80 16.78
CA SER A 194 -28.27 -14.03 16.32
C SER A 194 -28.51 -13.50 14.91
N VAL A 195 -27.74 -12.50 14.50
CA VAL A 195 -27.73 -11.87 13.17
C VAL A 195 -26.32 -11.34 12.87
N LEU A 196 -25.93 -11.38 11.60
CA LEU A 196 -24.79 -10.63 11.09
C LEU A 196 -25.32 -9.31 10.55
N ARG A 197 -24.83 -8.20 11.10
CA ARG A 197 -25.16 -6.86 10.63
C ARG A 197 -24.18 -6.44 9.56
N LEU A 198 -24.69 -6.00 8.42
CA LEU A 198 -23.90 -5.54 7.28
C LEU A 198 -24.47 -4.22 6.77
N ILE A 199 -23.62 -3.44 6.12
CA ILE A 199 -24.04 -2.27 5.35
C ILE A 199 -24.40 -2.77 3.96
N ASP A 200 -25.64 -2.55 3.54
CA ASP A 200 -26.05 -2.67 2.14
C ASP A 200 -25.65 -1.39 1.40
N VAL A 201 -24.64 -1.48 0.54
CA VAL A 201 -24.11 -0.30 -0.16
C VAL A 201 -25.03 0.20 -1.28
N GLN A 202 -26.01 -0.61 -1.71
CA GLN A 202 -26.98 -0.23 -2.73
C GLN A 202 -28.13 0.57 -2.12
N GLU A 203 -28.68 0.06 -1.00
CA GLU A 203 -29.78 0.70 -0.27
C GLU A 203 -29.29 1.76 0.74
N GLU A 204 -27.98 1.90 0.90
CA GLU A 204 -27.32 2.83 1.84
C GLU A 204 -27.90 2.70 3.26
N CYS A 205 -28.04 1.47 3.75
CA CYS A 205 -28.62 1.14 5.06
C CYS A 205 -27.92 -0.05 5.73
N LEU A 206 -28.24 -0.30 7.00
CA LEU A 206 -27.89 -1.54 7.68
C LEU A 206 -28.94 -2.61 7.41
N VAL A 207 -28.46 -3.83 7.23
CA VAL A 207 -29.27 -5.05 7.15
C VAL A 207 -28.83 -6.03 8.22
N GLU A 208 -29.77 -6.84 8.71
CA GLU A 208 -29.50 -7.90 9.67
C GLU A 208 -29.87 -9.24 9.05
N LEU A 209 -28.86 -10.08 8.84
CA LEU A 209 -28.97 -11.31 8.08
C LEU A 209 -28.71 -12.51 8.97
N ARG A 210 -29.39 -13.62 8.69
CA ARG A 210 -29.18 -14.93 9.32
C ARG A 210 -28.56 -15.92 8.32
N THR A 211 -27.78 -15.36 7.40
CA THR A 211 -27.08 -16.06 6.33
C THR A 211 -25.68 -15.49 6.22
N VAL A 212 -24.78 -16.19 5.52
CA VAL A 212 -23.40 -15.73 5.26
C VAL A 212 -23.33 -15.25 3.80
N PRO A 213 -23.78 -14.04 3.46
CA PRO A 213 -23.66 -13.55 2.09
C PRO A 213 -22.20 -13.27 1.76
N GLN A 214 -21.90 -13.03 0.48
CA GLN A 214 -20.63 -12.44 0.11
C GLN A 214 -20.56 -10.98 0.60
N TYR A 215 -19.58 -10.65 1.45
CA TYR A 215 -19.34 -9.27 1.92
C TYR A 215 -17.86 -8.93 1.93
N VAL A 216 -17.56 -7.64 1.92
CA VAL A 216 -16.22 -7.08 2.12
C VAL A 216 -16.09 -6.62 3.56
N ALA A 217 -14.95 -6.81 4.21
CA ALA A 217 -14.68 -6.24 5.53
C ALA A 217 -13.71 -5.06 5.42
N LEU A 218 -13.83 -4.07 6.32
CA LEU A 218 -12.85 -2.99 6.48
C LEU A 218 -12.14 -3.13 7.83
N SER A 219 -10.81 -3.22 7.80
CA SER A 219 -9.97 -3.05 8.98
C SER A 219 -9.17 -1.75 8.87
N TYR A 220 -9.32 -0.88 9.87
CA TYR A 220 -8.76 0.47 9.86
C TYR A 220 -8.56 1.02 11.28
N VAL A 221 -7.62 1.94 11.45
CA VAL A 221 -7.39 2.61 12.74
C VAL A 221 -8.49 3.64 13.01
N TRP A 222 -9.14 3.58 14.16
CA TRP A 222 -10.11 4.59 14.56
C TRP A 222 -9.43 5.93 14.89
N GLY A 223 -8.46 5.90 15.82
CA GLY A 223 -7.73 7.08 16.29
C GLY A 223 -8.60 8.08 17.07
N GLU A 224 -8.01 9.22 17.42
CA GLU A 224 -8.65 10.28 18.21
C GLU A 224 -9.33 11.32 17.31
N VAL A 225 -10.32 10.87 16.53
CA VAL A 225 -11.14 11.74 15.67
C VAL A 225 -12.63 11.49 15.92
N PRO A 226 -13.50 12.53 15.76
CA PRO A 226 -14.94 12.31 15.75
C PRO A 226 -15.31 11.25 14.72
N SER A 227 -16.06 10.25 15.14
CA SER A 227 -16.41 9.11 14.29
C SER A 227 -17.83 8.69 14.60
N PHE A 228 -18.70 8.76 13.59
CA PHE A 228 -20.06 8.25 13.70
C PHE A 228 -20.04 6.74 13.96
N ARG A 229 -20.83 6.32 14.94
CA ARG A 229 -20.89 4.94 15.43
C ARG A 229 -22.33 4.49 15.57
N LEU A 230 -22.58 3.21 15.32
CA LEU A 230 -23.86 2.60 15.61
C LEU A 230 -24.09 2.59 17.12
N SER A 231 -25.28 3.04 17.53
CA SER A 231 -25.74 3.02 18.91
C SER A 231 -27.19 2.55 18.95
N THR A 232 -27.66 2.15 20.13
CA THR A 232 -29.07 1.80 20.34
C THR A 232 -30.03 2.90 19.89
N ALA A 233 -29.64 4.18 20.05
CA ALA A 233 -30.45 5.34 19.70
C ALA A 233 -30.61 5.57 18.19
N ASN A 234 -29.57 5.29 17.39
CA ASN A 234 -29.60 5.53 15.93
C ASN A 234 -29.87 4.26 15.11
N ARG A 235 -29.82 3.06 15.70
CA ARG A 235 -29.98 1.78 15.00
C ARG A 235 -31.25 1.69 14.16
N SER A 236 -32.39 2.10 14.71
CA SER A 236 -33.68 2.01 13.99
C SER A 236 -33.72 2.91 12.74
N LEU A 237 -33.00 4.03 12.75
CA LEU A 237 -32.83 4.89 11.58
C LEU A 237 -31.85 4.26 10.58
N MET A 238 -30.74 3.71 11.05
CA MET A 238 -29.72 3.08 10.19
C MET A 238 -30.25 1.86 9.44
N LEU A 239 -31.22 1.13 10.00
CA LEU A 239 -31.87 -0.02 9.36
C LEU A 239 -32.85 0.36 8.23
N ARG A 240 -33.22 1.64 8.09
CA ARG A 240 -34.11 2.10 7.01
C ARG A 240 -33.29 2.34 5.74
N PRO A 241 -33.84 2.06 4.54
CA PRO A 241 -33.21 2.49 3.28
C PRO A 241 -32.80 3.96 3.32
N GLY A 242 -31.56 4.26 2.95
CA GLY A 242 -30.95 5.59 3.05
C GLY A 242 -30.51 6.02 4.45
N GLY A 243 -30.59 5.15 5.46
CA GLY A 243 -30.21 5.45 6.84
C GLY A 243 -28.73 5.85 6.97
N ILE A 244 -27.82 5.14 6.30
CA ILE A 244 -26.39 5.48 6.25
C ILE A 244 -26.18 6.78 5.47
N LYS A 245 -26.94 7.00 4.39
CA LYS A 245 -26.90 8.24 3.60
C LYS A 245 -27.21 9.47 4.46
N ALA A 246 -28.17 9.36 5.38
CA ALA A 246 -28.53 10.44 6.30
C ALA A 246 -27.37 10.81 7.26
N ALA A 247 -26.48 9.86 7.55
CA ALA A 247 -25.30 10.06 8.40
C ALA A 247 -24.01 10.35 7.60
N TRP A 248 -24.08 10.45 6.26
CA TRP A 248 -22.90 10.43 5.38
C TRP A 248 -21.82 11.46 5.76
N TYR A 249 -22.22 12.69 6.09
CA TYR A 249 -21.30 13.77 6.46
C TYR A 249 -20.62 13.59 7.83
N ALA A 250 -21.14 12.69 8.66
CA ALA A 250 -20.55 12.33 9.94
C ALA A 250 -19.66 11.08 9.85
N LEU A 251 -19.66 10.38 8.70
CA LEU A 251 -18.80 9.22 8.48
C LEU A 251 -17.36 9.66 8.22
N PRO A 252 -16.37 9.03 8.87
CA PRO A 252 -14.97 9.28 8.57
C PRO A 252 -14.60 8.95 7.12
N ARG A 253 -13.59 9.64 6.60
CA ARG A 253 -13.17 9.48 5.18
C ARG A 253 -12.79 8.05 4.81
N THR A 254 -12.15 7.30 5.71
CA THR A 254 -11.76 5.91 5.43
C THR A 254 -12.99 5.02 5.23
N ILE A 255 -14.08 5.29 5.97
CA ILE A 255 -15.34 4.57 5.84
C ILE A 255 -16.02 4.94 4.51
N THR A 256 -16.10 6.23 4.16
CA THR A 256 -16.72 6.65 2.89
C THR A 256 -15.93 6.14 1.68
N ASP A 257 -14.60 6.16 1.74
CA ASP A 257 -13.75 5.63 0.67
C ASP A 257 -13.91 4.10 0.55
N ALA A 258 -14.02 3.36 1.67
CA ALA A 258 -14.30 1.93 1.64
C ALA A 258 -15.67 1.63 0.99
N PHE A 259 -16.69 2.42 1.33
CA PHE A 259 -18.02 2.34 0.72
C PHE A 259 -17.96 2.51 -0.81
N GLU A 260 -17.23 3.53 -1.27
CA GLU A 260 -17.03 3.75 -2.71
C GLU A 260 -16.28 2.62 -3.39
N LEU A 261 -15.24 2.09 -2.75
CA LEU A 261 -14.45 0.98 -3.28
C LEU A 261 -15.32 -0.27 -3.44
N VAL A 262 -16.12 -0.62 -2.42
CA VAL A 262 -17.04 -1.77 -2.46
C VAL A 262 -18.06 -1.60 -3.59
N ARG A 263 -18.64 -0.40 -3.73
CA ARG A 263 -19.55 -0.08 -4.84
C ARG A 263 -18.89 -0.22 -6.21
N LYS A 264 -17.66 0.28 -6.37
CA LYS A 264 -16.88 0.15 -7.62
C LYS A 264 -16.49 -1.30 -7.95
N LEU A 265 -16.33 -2.14 -6.92
CA LEU A 265 -16.08 -3.57 -7.07
C LEU A 265 -17.33 -4.37 -7.46
N GLY A 266 -18.52 -3.77 -7.38
CA GLY A 266 -19.79 -4.46 -7.61
C GLY A 266 -20.21 -5.38 -6.46
N ALA A 267 -19.58 -5.26 -5.28
CA ALA A 267 -20.02 -5.96 -4.08
C ALA A 267 -21.17 -5.18 -3.41
N ARG A 268 -22.07 -5.92 -2.75
CA ARG A 268 -23.27 -5.34 -2.11
C ARG A 268 -23.08 -5.06 -0.63
N TYR A 269 -22.38 -5.94 0.08
CA TYR A 269 -22.32 -5.89 1.53
C TYR A 269 -20.93 -5.50 2.02
N LEU A 270 -20.90 -4.60 3.01
CA LEU A 270 -19.69 -4.14 3.67
C LEU A 270 -19.85 -4.29 5.19
N TRP A 271 -18.87 -4.90 5.84
CA TRP A 271 -18.76 -4.97 7.28
C TRP A 271 -17.74 -3.95 7.81
N ILE A 272 -18.14 -3.17 8.81
CA ILE A 272 -17.30 -2.20 9.52
C ILE A 272 -17.68 -2.25 10.99
N ASP A 273 -16.73 -2.56 11.87
CA ASP A 273 -16.93 -2.69 13.32
C ASP A 273 -17.76 -1.54 13.93
N ALA A 274 -17.39 -0.30 13.65
CA ALA A 274 -18.03 0.91 14.16
C ALA A 274 -19.51 1.06 13.76
N LEU A 275 -19.93 0.46 12.64
CA LEU A 275 -21.28 0.57 12.08
C LEU A 275 -22.09 -0.73 12.16
N CYS A 276 -21.43 -1.87 12.32
CA CYS A 276 -22.07 -3.18 12.36
C CYS A 276 -22.22 -3.71 13.80
N LEU A 277 -21.48 -3.18 14.77
CA LEU A 277 -21.66 -3.47 16.20
C LEU A 277 -22.24 -2.26 16.93
N VAL A 278 -23.19 -2.49 17.84
CA VAL A 278 -23.82 -1.45 18.64
C VAL A 278 -22.86 -1.03 19.77
N GLN A 279 -22.19 0.10 19.60
CA GLN A 279 -21.02 0.51 20.40
C GLN A 279 -21.31 0.86 21.87
N ASN A 280 -22.58 1.05 22.21
CA ASN A 280 -23.03 1.31 23.58
C ASN A 280 -23.83 0.13 24.18
N ASP A 281 -23.82 -1.03 23.52
CA ASP A 281 -24.39 -2.28 24.03
C ASP A 281 -23.25 -3.28 24.29
N PRO A 282 -22.86 -3.48 25.57
CA PRO A 282 -21.79 -4.40 25.92
C PRO A 282 -22.02 -5.83 25.43
N SER A 283 -23.27 -6.29 25.38
CA SER A 283 -23.59 -7.65 24.96
C SER A 283 -23.45 -7.82 23.44
N ASP A 284 -23.86 -6.82 22.65
CA ASP A 284 -23.66 -6.84 21.17
C ASP A 284 -22.18 -6.77 20.83
N LEU A 285 -21.43 -5.91 21.53
CA LEU A 285 -19.97 -5.80 21.38
C LEU A 285 -19.25 -7.10 21.73
N GLU A 286 -19.51 -7.67 22.92
CA GLU A 286 -18.85 -8.90 23.36
C GLU A 286 -19.09 -10.04 22.37
N ARG A 287 -20.34 -10.25 21.95
CA ARG A 287 -20.69 -11.27 20.96
C ARG A 287 -19.99 -11.04 19.62
N GLY A 288 -19.95 -9.80 19.13
CA GLY A 288 -19.28 -9.47 17.88
C GLY A 288 -17.76 -9.60 17.93
N VAL A 289 -17.13 -9.21 19.05
CA VAL A 289 -15.68 -9.33 19.28
C VAL A 289 -15.27 -10.80 19.37
N ASN A 290 -16.08 -11.64 20.02
CA ASN A 290 -15.81 -13.07 20.16
C ASN A 290 -15.80 -13.84 18.83
N VAL A 291 -16.40 -13.29 17.77
CA VAL A 291 -16.39 -13.90 16.43
C VAL A 291 -15.72 -13.06 15.35
N MET A 292 -14.94 -12.06 15.77
CA MET A 292 -14.37 -11.07 14.85
C MET A 292 -13.37 -11.70 13.89
N ASP A 293 -12.63 -12.72 14.33
CA ASP A 293 -11.76 -13.54 13.49
C ASP A 293 -12.56 -14.25 12.39
N GLN A 294 -13.71 -14.87 12.72
CA GLN A 294 -14.57 -15.48 11.70
C GLN A 294 -15.16 -14.44 10.74
N ILE A 295 -15.51 -13.24 11.23
CA ILE A 295 -16.01 -12.16 10.35
C ILE A 295 -14.96 -11.76 9.31
N TYR A 296 -13.68 -11.67 9.68
CA TYR A 296 -12.62 -11.38 8.71
C TYR A 296 -12.31 -12.58 7.82
N GLU A 297 -12.24 -13.79 8.38
CA GLU A 297 -11.95 -15.04 7.66
C GLU A 297 -13.00 -15.35 6.58
N LEU A 298 -14.28 -15.16 6.88
CA LEU A 298 -15.38 -15.44 5.97
C LEU A 298 -15.71 -14.27 5.03
N SER A 299 -14.99 -13.16 5.11
CA SER A 299 -15.13 -12.06 4.16
C SER A 299 -14.59 -12.48 2.78
N TRP A 300 -15.21 -11.96 1.71
CA TRP A 300 -14.72 -12.17 0.34
C TRP A 300 -13.34 -11.54 0.13
N LEU A 301 -13.14 -10.37 0.73
CA LEU A 301 -11.86 -9.71 0.88
C LEU A 301 -11.93 -8.76 2.07
N THR A 302 -10.78 -8.50 2.68
CA THR A 302 -10.63 -7.47 3.71
C THR A 302 -9.82 -6.30 3.16
N ILE A 303 -10.38 -5.09 3.23
CA ILE A 303 -9.67 -3.84 2.98
C ILE A 303 -8.89 -3.49 4.25
N VAL A 304 -7.56 -3.42 4.12
CA VAL A 304 -6.67 -3.03 5.23
C VAL A 304 -6.16 -1.60 5.01
N ALA A 305 -6.68 -0.66 5.80
CA ALA A 305 -6.30 0.76 5.74
C ALA A 305 -5.09 1.06 6.64
N ALA A 306 -3.91 0.58 6.22
CA ALA A 306 -2.68 0.67 7.03
C ALA A 306 -1.86 1.96 6.87
N CYS A 307 -2.18 2.82 5.90
CA CYS A 307 -1.44 4.06 5.64
C CYS A 307 -1.87 5.26 6.51
N GLY A 308 -2.98 5.12 7.23
CA GLY A 308 -3.57 6.15 8.08
C GLY A 308 -3.23 6.03 9.56
N HIS A 309 -3.34 7.14 10.29
CA HIS A 309 -3.20 7.16 11.76
C HIS A 309 -4.56 7.18 12.47
N ASN A 310 -5.65 7.38 11.74
CA ASN A 310 -7.02 7.49 12.26
C ASN A 310 -8.05 7.25 11.15
N ALA A 311 -9.33 7.32 11.52
CA ALA A 311 -10.47 7.03 10.65
C ALA A 311 -10.64 8.02 9.49
N ASP A 312 -10.03 9.20 9.56
CA ASP A 312 -10.14 10.26 8.55
C ASP A 312 -8.98 10.28 7.54
N ALA A 313 -8.05 9.34 7.64
CA ALA A 313 -6.92 9.24 6.72
C ALA A 313 -7.36 9.02 5.25
N GLY A 314 -8.45 8.26 5.04
CA GLY A 314 -8.95 7.89 3.71
C GLY A 314 -8.15 6.75 3.06
N LEU A 315 -8.64 6.28 1.92
CA LEU A 315 -7.99 5.28 1.08
C LEU A 315 -7.37 5.96 -0.16
N PRO A 316 -6.02 6.01 -0.28
CA PRO A 316 -5.36 6.70 -1.38
C PRO A 316 -5.72 6.16 -2.77
N GLY A 317 -6.23 7.04 -3.62
CA GLY A 317 -6.63 6.76 -5.00
C GLY A 317 -8.12 6.43 -5.17
N ILE A 318 -8.92 6.37 -4.10
CA ILE A 318 -10.37 6.16 -4.20
C ILE A 318 -11.10 7.47 -4.49
N GLY A 319 -10.95 8.46 -3.61
CA GLY A 319 -11.46 9.81 -3.79
C GLY A 319 -10.61 10.62 -4.76
N GLU A 320 -11.22 11.56 -5.49
CA GLU A 320 -10.49 12.44 -6.40
C GLU A 320 -9.46 13.29 -5.63
N GLY A 321 -8.23 13.34 -6.15
CA GLY A 321 -7.14 14.08 -5.50
C GLY A 321 -6.60 13.46 -4.20
N SER A 322 -7.11 12.30 -3.76
CA SER A 322 -6.63 11.62 -2.54
C SER A 322 -5.20 11.09 -2.62
N ARG A 323 -4.65 10.97 -3.84
CA ARG A 323 -3.29 10.50 -4.09
C ARG A 323 -2.68 11.21 -5.29
N ALA A 324 -1.42 11.62 -5.15
CA ALA A 324 -0.60 12.09 -6.28
C ALA A 324 -0.03 10.90 -7.07
N GLU A 325 0.36 11.12 -8.32
CA GLU A 325 1.09 10.10 -9.05
C GLU A 325 2.48 9.88 -8.41
N ILE A 326 2.87 8.63 -8.20
CA ILE A 326 4.13 8.29 -7.54
C ILE A 326 4.99 7.47 -8.50
N SER A 327 6.14 7.99 -8.89
CA SER A 327 7.16 7.19 -9.59
C SER A 327 7.84 6.24 -8.61
N THR A 328 7.77 4.96 -8.91
CA THR A 328 8.39 3.86 -8.15
C THR A 328 9.56 3.23 -8.91
N ALA A 329 9.78 3.65 -10.16
CA ALA A 329 10.99 3.37 -10.92
C ALA A 329 11.95 4.58 -10.91
N PHE A 330 13.24 4.27 -10.82
CA PHE A 330 14.37 5.19 -10.82
C PHE A 330 15.34 4.78 -11.92
N PRO A 331 15.62 5.65 -12.91
CA PRO A 331 16.56 5.34 -13.98
C PRO A 331 17.99 5.22 -13.44
N ILE A 332 18.68 4.13 -13.77
CA ILE A 332 20.04 3.85 -13.28
C ILE A 332 21.06 4.00 -14.40
N VAL A 333 20.84 3.31 -15.52
CA VAL A 333 21.62 3.42 -16.77
C VAL A 333 20.65 3.40 -17.95
N GLU A 334 21.16 3.62 -19.16
CA GLU A 334 20.34 3.56 -20.36
C GLU A 334 19.61 2.20 -20.46
N GLY A 335 18.29 2.25 -20.62
CA GLY A 335 17.44 1.06 -20.71
C GLY A 335 17.16 0.34 -19.39
N VAL A 336 17.71 0.77 -18.25
CA VAL A 336 17.53 0.08 -16.96
C VAL A 336 17.06 1.04 -15.85
N SER A 337 15.93 0.69 -15.23
CA SER A 337 15.44 1.31 -14.01
C SER A 337 15.37 0.32 -12.87
N MET A 338 15.36 0.84 -11.66
CA MET A 338 15.21 0.07 -10.43
C MET A 338 14.14 0.69 -9.55
N GLY A 339 13.59 -0.08 -8.64
CA GLY A 339 12.61 0.40 -7.69
C GLY A 339 12.81 -0.25 -6.35
N ILE A 340 12.02 0.18 -5.38
CA ILE A 340 12.21 -0.24 -3.99
C ILE A 340 11.03 -1.10 -3.62
N TYR A 341 11.29 -2.38 -3.38
CA TYR A 341 10.29 -3.32 -2.93
C TYR A 341 10.38 -3.44 -1.41
N VAL A 342 9.28 -3.16 -0.73
CA VAL A 342 9.18 -3.41 0.71
C VAL A 342 8.09 -4.44 0.92
N PRO A 343 8.42 -5.60 1.52
CA PRO A 343 7.42 -6.61 1.87
C PRO A 343 6.27 -6.02 2.69
N LEU A 344 5.05 -6.50 2.43
CA LEU A 344 3.85 -6.03 3.09
C LEU A 344 3.92 -6.18 4.61
N ASP A 345 4.44 -7.32 5.11
CA ASP A 345 4.57 -7.58 6.54
C ASP A 345 5.43 -6.51 7.24
N ARG A 346 6.48 -6.02 6.57
CA ARG A 346 7.33 -4.95 7.09
C ARG A 346 6.61 -3.60 7.06
N LEU A 347 5.88 -3.29 5.99
CA LEU A 347 5.08 -2.06 5.92
C LEU A 347 4.02 -2.03 7.03
N LEU A 348 3.36 -3.18 7.27
CA LEU A 348 2.38 -3.31 8.34
C LEU A 348 3.03 -3.14 9.72
N LYS A 349 4.13 -3.84 10.03
CA LYS A 349 4.86 -3.71 11.31
C LYS A 349 5.30 -2.28 11.66
N CYS A 350 5.49 -1.43 10.65
CA CYS A 350 5.87 -0.03 10.84
C CYS A 350 4.67 0.93 10.90
N SER A 351 3.44 0.43 10.76
CA SER A 351 2.24 1.26 10.75
C SER A 351 1.60 1.37 12.13
N VAL A 352 0.87 2.46 12.37
CA VAL A 352 -0.03 2.57 13.55
C VAL A 352 -1.08 1.47 13.54
N TYR A 353 -1.44 0.96 12.35
CA TYR A 353 -2.36 -0.15 12.24
C TYR A 353 -1.88 -1.40 12.99
N SER A 354 -0.58 -1.73 12.95
CA SER A 354 -0.05 -2.92 13.63
C SER A 354 0.01 -2.84 15.15
N THR A 355 -0.26 -1.69 15.76
CA THR A 355 -0.35 -1.58 17.23
C THR A 355 -1.73 -1.96 17.76
N ARG A 356 -2.67 -2.32 16.87
CA ARG A 356 -4.02 -2.74 17.23
C ARG A 356 -4.10 -4.25 17.45
N ALA A 357 -5.04 -4.64 18.31
CA ALA A 357 -5.22 -6.05 18.73
C ALA A 357 -6.04 -6.91 17.74
N TRP A 358 -6.70 -6.30 16.75
CA TRP A 358 -7.77 -6.96 15.99
C TRP A 358 -7.50 -6.92 14.48
N THR A 359 -6.49 -7.66 14.03
CA THR A 359 -6.32 -8.27 12.69
C THR A 359 -5.03 -9.05 12.60
#